data_AF-G2YV83-F1
#
_entry.id   AF-G2YV83-F1
#
_cell.length_a   1.000
_cell.length_b   1.000
_cell.length_c   1.000
_cell.angle_alpha   90.00
_cell.angle_beta   90.00
_cell.angle_gamma   90.00
#
_symmetry.space_group_name_H-M   'P 1'
#
loop_
_entity.id
_entity.type
_entity.pdbx_description
1 polymer ?
#
loop_
_entity_poly.entity_id
_entity_poly.type
_entity_poly.pdbx_seq_one_letter_code
_entity_poly.pdbx_strand_id
1 'polypeptide(L)'
;MGRGRGNKAASITKAEVMEWLKVCIHFDRPKEIVRTSCGNLILDSNFRGKVYLKGLFLEKTSRTRVIKYGYDFAQGHIGRDRKGMEDHEQMGDLLTKVWGEAVINNGSNCLT
;
A
#
# COMPACT_ATOMS: atom_id res chain seq x y z
N MET A 1 -36.79 2.13 34.43
CA MET A 1 -35.39 2.05 34.89
C MET A 1 -34.56 1.41 33.77
N GLY A 2 -33.75 2.18 33.04
CA GLY A 2 -32.84 1.65 32.02
C GLY A 2 -31.39 1.79 32.49
N ARG A 3 -30.71 0.69 32.82
CA ARG A 3 -29.29 0.69 33.15
C ARG A 3 -28.48 0.68 31.85
N GLY A 4 -28.06 1.86 31.39
CA GLY A 4 -27.01 1.96 30.37
C GLY A 4 -25.70 1.46 30.97
N ARG A 5 -25.22 0.28 30.53
CA ARG A 5 -23.87 -0.20 30.84
C ARG A 5 -22.88 0.72 30.12
N GLY A 6 -22.32 1.68 30.85
CA GLY A 6 -21.15 2.41 30.40
C GLY A 6 -19.99 1.45 30.26
N ASN A 7 -19.74 0.96 29.05
CA ASN A 7 -18.49 0.29 28.74
C ASN A 7 -17.37 1.31 28.97
N LYS A 8 -16.53 1.05 29.98
CA LYS A 8 -15.30 1.82 30.18
C LYS A 8 -14.50 1.74 28.88
N ALA A 9 -14.32 2.89 28.21
CA ALA A 9 -13.48 2.98 27.03
C ALA A 9 -12.08 2.48 27.39
N ALA A 10 -11.59 1.49 26.64
CA ALA A 10 -10.22 1.00 26.81
C ALA A 10 -9.24 2.16 26.54
N SER A 11 -8.22 2.31 27.39
CA SER A 11 -7.18 3.32 27.20
C SER A 11 -6.34 2.95 25.98
N ILE A 12 -6.31 3.85 24.99
CA ILE A 12 -5.52 3.67 23.77
C ILE A 12 -4.03 3.80 24.11
N THR A 13 -3.24 2.83 23.69
CA THR A 13 -1.79 2.83 23.83
C THR A 13 -1.13 3.56 22.67
N LYS A 14 0.09 4.08 22.88
CA LYS A 14 0.90 4.63 21.79
C LYS A 14 1.12 3.62 20.67
N ALA A 15 1.30 2.34 21.00
CA ALA A 15 1.52 1.29 20.02
C ALA A 15 0.31 1.11 19.08
N GLU A 16 -0.91 1.13 19.61
CA GLU A 16 -2.14 1.06 18.80
C GLU A 16 -2.26 2.26 17.85
N VAL A 17 -1.98 3.48 18.33
CA VAL A 17 -1.98 4.67 17.47
C VAL A 17 -0.94 4.53 16.36
N MET A 18 0.28 4.09 16.69
CA MET A 18 1.34 3.92 15.70
C MET A 18 0.98 2.85 14.67
N GLU A 19 0.26 1.79 15.06
CA GLU A 19 -0.23 0.77 14.12
C GLU A 19 -1.28 1.35 13.17
N TRP A 20 -2.22 2.14 13.67
CA TRP A 20 -3.22 2.81 12.83
C TRP A 20 -2.59 3.76 11.82
N LEU A 21 -1.50 4.43 12.18
CA LEU A 21 -0.79 5.33 11.28
C LEU A 21 -0.10 4.59 10.12
N LYS A 22 0.24 3.31 10.26
CA LYS A 22 0.87 2.51 9.18
C LYS A 22 -0.04 2.31 7.96
N VAL A 23 -1.34 2.57 8.10
CA VAL A 23 -2.31 2.45 7.00
C VAL A 23 -2.06 3.51 5.92
N CYS A 24 -1.50 4.67 6.27
CA CYS A 24 -1.27 5.75 5.31
C CYS A 24 0.23 5.95 5.06
N ILE A 25 0.64 5.84 3.80
CA ILE A 25 2.03 6.05 3.36
C ILE A 25 2.57 7.46 3.66
N HIS A 26 1.68 8.43 3.89
CA HIS A 26 2.08 9.82 4.12
C HIS A 26 2.68 10.07 5.51
N PHE A 27 2.39 9.21 6.49
CA PHE A 27 2.93 9.33 7.85
C PHE A 27 4.32 8.73 7.98
N ASP A 28 4.66 7.77 7.13
CA ASP A 28 6.00 7.18 7.01
C ASP A 28 6.35 7.13 5.53
N ARG A 29 7.02 8.19 5.05
CA ARG A 29 7.26 8.38 3.62
C ARG A 29 8.45 7.51 3.17
N PRO A 30 8.31 6.73 2.07
CA PRO A 30 9.43 6.00 1.53
C PRO A 30 10.54 6.94 1.06
N LYS A 31 11.79 6.50 1.24
CA LYS A 31 12.97 7.29 0.88
C LYS A 31 13.26 7.25 -0.63
N GLU A 32 12.98 6.12 -1.26
CA GLU A 32 13.32 5.86 -2.66
C GLU A 32 12.06 5.47 -3.45
N ILE A 33 11.66 6.35 -4.37
CA ILE A 33 10.42 6.22 -5.16
C ILE A 33 10.68 6.61 -6.61
N VAL A 34 10.27 5.74 -7.53
CA VAL A 34 10.11 6.07 -8.95
C VAL A 34 8.66 6.45 -9.18
N ARG A 35 8.44 7.72 -9.54
CA ARG A 35 7.10 8.25 -9.80
C ARG A 35 6.71 7.96 -11.25
N THR A 36 5.49 7.49 -11.43
CA THR A 36 4.89 7.24 -12.74
C THR A 36 3.48 7.84 -12.80
N SER A 37 2.91 7.97 -13.99
CA SER A 37 1.55 8.48 -14.17
C SER A 37 0.48 7.51 -13.63
N CYS A 38 0.80 6.21 -13.68
CA CYS A 38 -0.07 5.13 -13.20
C CYS A 38 0.07 4.83 -11.69
N GLY A 39 1.10 5.35 -11.04
CA GLY A 39 1.39 5.13 -9.63
C GLY A 39 2.88 5.25 -9.32
N ASN A 40 3.28 4.76 -8.17
CA ASN A 40 4.65 4.85 -7.69
C ASN A 40 5.23 3.45 -7.50
N LEU A 41 6.43 3.22 -8.02
CA LEU A 41 7.27 2.08 -7.65
C LEU A 41 8.15 2.49 -6.48
N ILE A 42 8.05 1.78 -5.36
CA ILE A 42 8.75 2.10 -4.12
C ILE A 42 9.92 1.13 -3.95
N LEU A 43 11.14 1.66 -4.05
CA LEU A 43 12.37 0.87 -3.96
C LEU A 43 12.84 0.67 -2.51
N ASP A 44 12.34 1.50 -1.58
CA ASP A 44 12.61 1.41 -0.16
C ASP A 44 12.27 0.02 0.40
N SER A 45 13.28 -0.66 0.93
CA SER A 45 13.17 -2.02 1.47
C SER A 45 12.14 -2.16 2.60
N ASN A 46 11.85 -1.09 3.35
CA ASN A 46 10.82 -1.09 4.41
C ASN A 46 9.40 -1.24 3.86
N PHE A 47 9.23 -1.02 2.56
CA PHE A 47 7.95 -1.11 1.85
C PHE A 47 7.87 -2.32 0.92
N ARG A 48 8.87 -3.21 0.95
CA ARG A 48 8.86 -4.45 0.15
C ARG A 48 7.59 -5.26 0.41
N GLY A 49 6.91 -5.62 -0.68
CA GLY A 49 5.69 -6.42 -0.63
C GLY A 49 4.47 -5.65 -0.13
N LYS A 50 4.60 -4.36 0.21
CA LYS A 50 3.48 -3.51 0.59
C LYS A 50 2.85 -2.90 -0.66
N VAL A 51 1.53 -2.96 -0.72
CA VAL A 51 0.75 -2.39 -1.81
C VAL A 51 -0.21 -1.37 -1.23
N TYR A 52 -0.20 -0.19 -1.83
CA TYR A 52 -1.05 0.93 -1.50
C TYR A 52 -1.89 1.30 -2.71
N LEU A 53 -3.05 1.87 -2.44
CA LEU A 53 -3.88 2.52 -3.45
C LEU A 53 -4.17 3.94 -2.95
N LYS A 54 -3.69 4.94 -3.70
CA LYS A 54 -3.82 6.36 -3.35
C LYS A 54 -3.31 6.65 -1.93
N GLY A 55 -2.22 6.00 -1.55
CA GLY A 55 -1.56 6.11 -0.27
C GLY A 55 -2.18 5.30 0.88
N LEU A 56 -3.22 4.51 0.63
CA LEU A 56 -3.84 3.63 1.62
C LEU A 56 -3.37 2.19 1.48
N PHE A 57 -2.89 1.61 2.57
CA PHE A 57 -2.37 0.25 2.62
C PHE A 57 -3.47 -0.79 2.38
N LEU A 58 -3.19 -1.76 1.51
CA LEU A 58 -4.09 -2.87 1.22
C LEU A 58 -3.64 -4.09 2.03
N GLU A 59 -4.42 -4.43 3.06
CA GLU A 59 -3.98 -5.32 4.15
C GLU A 59 -3.75 -6.79 3.73
N LYS A 60 -4.09 -7.17 2.49
CA LYS A 60 -3.92 -8.53 1.95
C LYS A 60 -3.79 -8.53 0.43
N THR A 61 -2.59 -8.43 -0.12
CA THR A 61 -2.33 -9.02 -1.45
C THR A 61 -1.97 -10.48 -1.25
N SER A 62 -2.74 -11.38 -1.85
CA SER A 62 -2.60 -12.83 -1.72
C SER A 62 -1.12 -13.30 -1.64
N ARG A 63 -0.87 -14.28 -0.76
CA ARG A 63 0.46 -14.83 -0.42
C ARG A 63 1.21 -15.51 -1.59
N THR A 64 0.73 -15.42 -2.82
CA THR A 64 1.14 -16.31 -3.92
C THR A 64 2.14 -15.69 -4.89
N ARG A 65 2.43 -14.39 -4.82
CA ARG A 65 3.52 -13.77 -5.59
C ARG A 65 4.35 -12.87 -4.68
N VAL A 66 5.62 -13.21 -4.52
CA VAL A 66 6.58 -12.39 -3.77
C VAL A 66 6.81 -11.09 -4.55
N ILE A 67 6.06 -10.05 -4.21
CA ILE A 67 6.25 -8.74 -4.79
C ILE A 67 7.57 -8.17 -4.22
N LYS A 68 8.57 -8.00 -5.09
CA LYS A 68 9.95 -7.61 -4.71
C LYS A 68 10.08 -6.19 -4.14
N TYR A 69 9.18 -5.29 -4.52
CA TYR A 69 9.19 -3.87 -4.19
C TYR A 69 7.86 -3.43 -3.56
N GLY A 70 7.75 -2.18 -3.13
CA GLY A 70 6.48 -1.59 -2.75
C GLY A 70 5.81 -0.92 -3.94
N TYR A 71 4.49 -0.76 -3.88
CA TYR A 71 3.71 -0.09 -4.93
C TYR A 71 2.66 0.82 -4.30
N ASP A 72 2.45 2.00 -4.86
CA ASP A 72 1.32 2.87 -4.55
C ASP A 72 0.60 3.27 -5.83
N PHE A 73 -0.53 2.63 -6.12
CA PHE A 73 -1.23 2.84 -7.38
C PHE A 73 -2.08 4.11 -7.35
N ALA A 74 -2.12 4.83 -8.48
CA ALA A 74 -3.02 5.98 -8.64
C ALA A 74 -4.47 5.54 -8.91
N GLN A 75 -4.65 4.33 -9.44
CA GLN A 75 -5.93 3.79 -9.90
C GLN A 75 -6.07 2.33 -9.48
N GLY A 76 -7.32 1.85 -9.39
CA GLY A 76 -7.63 0.49 -8.96
C GLY A 76 -8.99 0.43 -8.27
N HIS A 77 -9.63 -0.73 -8.35
CA HIS A 77 -10.87 -1.01 -7.63
C HIS A 77 -10.55 -1.93 -6.46
N ILE A 78 -10.99 -1.54 -5.26
CA ILE A 78 -10.89 -2.38 -4.07
C ILE A 78 -12.29 -2.80 -3.66
N GLY A 79 -12.42 -4.06 -3.24
CA GLY A 79 -13.64 -4.54 -2.61
C GLY A 79 -14.00 -3.68 -1.39
N ARG A 80 -15.28 -3.71 -0.99
CA ARG A 80 -15.86 -2.85 0.06
C ARG A 80 -15.08 -2.91 1.38
N ASP A 81 -14.47 -4.05 1.68
CA ASP A 81 -13.72 -4.32 2.91
C ASP A 81 -12.21 -3.97 2.84
N ARG A 82 -11.72 -3.40 1.73
CA ARG A 82 -10.28 -3.12 1.51
C ARG A 82 -9.36 -4.34 1.69
N LYS A 83 -9.91 -5.56 1.59
CA LYS A 83 -9.22 -6.85 1.72
C LYS A 83 -8.42 -7.19 0.46
N GLY A 84 -7.57 -6.27 0.03
CA GLY A 84 -6.77 -6.40 -1.18
C GLY A 84 -7.50 -6.01 -2.47
N MET A 85 -6.74 -6.04 -3.56
CA MET A 85 -7.31 -6.15 -4.91
C MET A 85 -7.89 -7.55 -5.03
N GLU A 86 -9.21 -7.66 -5.06
CA GLU A 86 -9.91 -8.94 -5.28
C GLU A 86 -9.59 -9.52 -6.66
N ASP A 87 -9.21 -8.65 -7.60
CA ASP A 87 -8.87 -9.00 -8.97
C ASP A 87 -7.35 -9.05 -9.18
N HIS A 88 -6.85 -10.27 -9.36
CA HIS A 88 -5.44 -10.53 -9.66
C HIS A 88 -5.02 -10.05 -11.06
N GLU A 89 -5.95 -9.99 -12.01
CA GLU A 89 -5.71 -9.51 -13.37
C GLU A 89 -5.48 -7.99 -13.34
N GLN A 90 -6.36 -7.26 -12.66
CA GLN A 90 -6.19 -5.82 -12.43
C GLN A 90 -4.85 -5.49 -11.74
N MET A 91 -4.45 -6.28 -10.74
CA MET A 91 -3.16 -6.10 -10.07
C MET A 91 -1.99 -6.32 -11.06
N GLY A 92 -2.07 -7.34 -11.91
CA GLY A 92 -1.06 -7.63 -12.94
C GLY A 92 -0.93 -6.49 -13.96
N ASP A 93 -2.06 -5.94 -14.42
CA ASP A 93 -2.09 -4.82 -15.35
C ASP A 93 -1.47 -3.55 -14.76
N LEU A 94 -1.80 -3.23 -13.51
CA LEU A 94 -1.26 -2.06 -12.83
C LEU A 94 0.24 -2.19 -12.58
N LEU A 95 0.70 -3.37 -12.16
CA LEU A 95 2.12 -3.66 -12.05
C LEU A 95 2.84 -3.45 -13.38
N THR A 96 2.28 -4.00 -14.47
CA THR A 96 2.85 -3.88 -15.82
C THR A 96 2.96 -2.43 -16.27
N LYS A 97 1.92 -1.62 -16.04
CA LYS A 97 1.92 -0.19 -16.38
C LYS A 97 2.95 0.60 -15.59
N VAL A 98 3.02 0.39 -14.27
CA VAL A 98 4.03 1.05 -13.41
C VAL A 98 5.44 0.67 -13.85
N TRP A 99 5.70 -0.60 -14.14
CA TRP A 99 7.02 -1.03 -14.61
C TRP A 99 7.36 -0.47 -15.99
N GLY A 100 6.43 -0.50 -16.94
CA GLY A 100 6.64 0.06 -18.27
C GLY A 100 7.05 1.53 -18.21
N GLU A 101 6.33 2.33 -17.44
CA GLU A 101 6.67 3.74 -17.25
C GLU A 101 7.95 3.94 -16.42
N ALA A 102 8.18 3.15 -15.37
CA ALA A 102 9.39 3.25 -14.55
C ALA A 102 10.65 2.97 -15.36
N VAL A 103 10.62 2.00 -16.28
CA VAL A 103 11.74 1.70 -17.18
C VAL A 103 11.94 2.84 -18.19
N ILE A 104 10.88 3.42 -18.74
CA ILE A 104 10.99 4.56 -19.65
C ILE A 104 11.57 5.78 -18.93
N ASN A 105 11.08 6.08 -17.73
CA ASN A 105 11.44 7.27 -16.97
C ASN A 105 12.81 7.14 -16.27
N ASN A 106 13.26 5.93 -15.98
CA ASN A 106 14.39 5.68 -15.09
C ASN A 106 15.37 4.60 -15.63
N GLY A 107 15.24 4.22 -16.90
CA GLY A 107 15.98 3.12 -17.54
C GLY A 107 17.51 3.23 -17.51
N SER A 108 18.06 4.40 -17.18
CA SER A 108 19.50 4.59 -16.98
C SER A 108 20.00 4.22 -15.57
N ASN A 109 19.12 4.11 -14.57
CA ASN A 109 19.49 3.90 -13.16
C ASN A 109 19.09 2.53 -12.57
N CYS A 110 18.34 1.71 -13.31
CA CYS A 110 17.79 0.45 -12.81
C CYS A 110 18.61 -0.81 -13.18
N LEU A 111 19.78 -0.65 -13.81
CA LEU A 111 20.66 -1.74 -14.28
C LEU A 111 21.99 -1.86 -13.52
N THR A 112 22.16 -1.16 -12.41
CA THR A 112 23.31 -1.27 -11.49
C THR A 112 22.89 -1.83 -10.15
#